data_AF-A0A1G0NYS3-F1
#
_entry.id   AF-A0A1G0NYS3-F1
#
_cell.length_a   1.000
_cell.length_b   1.000
_cell.length_c   1.000
_cell.angle_alpha   90.00
_cell.angle_beta   90.00
_cell.angle_gamma   90.00
#
_symmetry.space_group_name_H-M   'P 1'
#
loop_
_entity.id
_entity.type
_entity.pdbx_description
1 polymer ?
#
loop_
_entity_poly.entity_id
_entity_poly.type
_entity_poly.pdbx_seq_one_letter_code
_entity_poly.pdbx_strand_id
1 'polypeptide(L)'
;LIDENTTVRVLIPEATVSATWRSSLNFNDDSWMTGTGGIGYGSEYDQFINIPVGDKMYNSSGTPDKSCMVRIKFNVTQEQILKARKLMLYLRYDDGYALYLNGGLISSNNAPGSPKYNSLSTGEHNSGTEPEEFNLIYNYLYEVYRSAVSILRVGENLLAIQGFNLSADDQDFLLNIKLVLEIFGEPPLFESSNLPIVIINTNGSEIPNDERIIADMGIIDNGPGQRNEVTDQFNGYNGKISIEVHGSSSVSFPKKSYNIETQNALGNNNNVSLLGLPEENDWILYSFYSDKTLMRDVLMYRLSNLMGRYASRSRYCELVLNGEYAGVYALLEKIKRDKNRVNISNLDADDIQGDSLTGGYIIKLDQPDPNNDFFVSAYPPYPSSGNQIRYQYHYPESDEIKEEQKQYIKGFIDAFESTMDGPNYADPDNGYAKYIDEDSFVDYFVLMELCKNVDGYRLSAYFYKDRDNKGEKLHAGPIWDMNFSLGNAGYYGADSTKGWELDELSLGTLIRSDLTLPPFWWEKLVREPQFANRIMQRWQSLRSGILAKNEIEDLIDSFADSVMEAKERNFKVFSGPGDAGTGFWVTPK
;
A
#
# COMPACT_ATOMS: atom_id res chain seq x y z
N LEU A 1 -11.47 22.97 -10.18
CA LEU A 1 -11.06 22.77 -11.60
C LEU A 1 -12.23 23.05 -12.54
N ILE A 2 -13.42 22.51 -12.24
CA ILE A 2 -14.69 22.84 -12.91
C ILE A 2 -15.70 23.17 -11.82
N ASP A 3 -16.45 24.25 -11.97
CA ASP A 3 -17.52 24.69 -11.09
C ASP A 3 -18.70 25.23 -11.90
N GLU A 4 -19.74 25.73 -11.22
CA GLU A 4 -20.95 26.29 -11.83
C GLU A 4 -20.72 27.48 -12.77
N ASN A 5 -19.56 28.15 -12.69
CA ASN A 5 -19.20 29.27 -13.54
C ASN A 5 -18.32 28.87 -14.73
N THR A 6 -17.89 27.61 -14.77
CA THR A 6 -17.05 27.10 -15.84
C THR A 6 -17.86 26.98 -17.14
N THR A 7 -17.31 27.48 -18.23
CA THR A 7 -17.97 27.41 -19.54
C THR A 7 -18.09 25.97 -20.01
N VAL A 8 -19.30 25.61 -20.40
CA VAL A 8 -19.66 24.29 -20.93
C VAL A 8 -20.09 24.44 -22.39
N ARG A 9 -19.58 23.56 -23.25
CA ARG A 9 -20.04 23.39 -24.64
C ARG A 9 -20.93 22.17 -24.75
N VAL A 10 -22.09 22.31 -25.40
CA VAL A 10 -23.15 21.30 -25.42
C VAL A 10 -23.66 21.08 -26.84
N LEU A 11 -23.76 19.82 -27.24
CA LEU A 11 -24.37 19.40 -28.50
C LEU A 11 -25.43 18.34 -28.23
N ILE A 12 -26.62 18.54 -28.78
CA ILE A 12 -27.58 17.47 -29.01
C ILE A 12 -27.35 17.00 -30.46
N PRO A 13 -26.75 15.83 -30.68
CA PRO A 13 -26.25 15.45 -32.00
C PRO A 13 -27.35 14.85 -32.88
N GLU A 14 -27.58 15.44 -34.06
CA GLU A 14 -28.52 14.87 -35.05
C GLU A 14 -27.86 13.84 -35.99
N ALA A 15 -26.54 13.65 -35.88
CA ALA A 15 -25.74 12.74 -36.70
C ALA A 15 -24.47 12.28 -35.97
N THR A 16 -23.79 11.29 -36.55
CA THR A 16 -22.52 10.77 -36.01
C THR A 16 -21.48 11.88 -35.85
N VAL A 17 -20.99 12.06 -34.62
CA VAL A 17 -19.90 12.98 -34.28
C VAL A 17 -18.57 12.21 -34.26
N SER A 18 -17.52 12.79 -34.85
CA SER A 18 -16.18 12.21 -34.80
C SER A 18 -15.73 11.97 -33.36
N ALA A 19 -15.23 10.77 -33.04
CA ALA A 19 -14.77 10.41 -31.70
C ALA A 19 -13.67 11.34 -31.13
N THR A 20 -13.05 12.20 -31.95
CA THR A 20 -12.11 13.24 -31.50
C THR A 20 -12.77 14.32 -30.64
N TRP A 21 -14.11 14.43 -30.62
CA TRP A 21 -14.84 15.34 -29.72
C TRP A 21 -14.58 15.07 -28.24
N ARG A 22 -14.16 13.87 -27.85
CA ARG A 22 -13.85 13.54 -26.44
C ARG A 22 -12.36 13.52 -26.13
N SER A 23 -11.49 13.62 -27.13
CA SER A 23 -10.03 13.45 -26.95
C SER A 23 -9.16 14.60 -27.48
N SER A 24 -9.68 15.43 -28.40
CA SER A 24 -8.91 16.53 -29.01
C SER A 24 -9.33 17.89 -28.48
N LEU A 25 -8.36 18.66 -27.99
CA LEU A 25 -8.52 20.08 -27.63
C LEU A 25 -8.79 20.98 -28.85
N ASN A 26 -8.38 20.54 -30.05
CA ASN A 26 -8.54 21.25 -31.31
C ASN A 26 -9.78 20.81 -32.10
N PHE A 27 -10.63 19.96 -31.52
CA PHE A 27 -11.93 19.65 -32.13
C PHE A 27 -12.76 20.93 -32.25
N ASN A 28 -13.30 21.20 -33.44
CA ASN A 28 -14.13 22.38 -33.67
C ASN A 28 -15.53 22.17 -33.08
N ASP A 29 -15.78 22.81 -31.93
CA ASP A 29 -17.05 22.87 -31.23
C ASP A 29 -17.67 24.28 -31.25
N ASP A 30 -17.28 25.15 -32.20
CA ASP A 30 -17.75 26.54 -32.28
C ASP A 30 -19.26 26.65 -32.48
N SER A 31 -19.87 25.66 -33.13
CA SER A 31 -21.31 25.57 -33.35
C SER A 31 -22.09 24.98 -32.16
N TRP A 32 -21.40 24.47 -31.14
CA TRP A 32 -22.03 23.88 -29.96
C TRP A 32 -22.61 25.01 -29.10
N MET A 33 -23.74 24.71 -28.45
CA MET A 33 -24.32 25.62 -27.47
C MET A 33 -23.30 25.89 -26.36
N THR A 34 -23.31 27.09 -25.81
CA THR A 34 -22.40 27.47 -24.74
C THR A 34 -23.18 28.06 -23.58
N GLY A 35 -22.74 27.76 -22.36
CA GLY A 35 -23.33 28.28 -21.14
C GLY A 35 -22.49 27.90 -19.92
N THR A 36 -23.06 28.02 -18.73
CA THR A 36 -22.43 27.68 -17.45
C THR A 36 -23.47 26.96 -16.58
N GLY A 37 -23.06 26.05 -15.69
CA GLY A 37 -23.98 25.31 -14.81
C GLY A 37 -24.55 24.03 -15.43
N GLY A 38 -25.71 23.57 -14.93
CA GLY A 38 -26.31 22.30 -15.36
C GLY A 38 -27.02 22.37 -16.71
N ILE A 39 -27.05 21.24 -17.40
CA ILE A 39 -27.69 21.00 -18.69
C ILE A 39 -28.88 20.09 -18.46
N GLY A 40 -30.07 20.47 -18.92
CA GLY A 40 -31.23 19.63 -18.64
C GLY A 40 -32.59 20.15 -19.08
N TYR A 41 -33.61 19.43 -18.65
CA TYR A 41 -35.02 19.79 -18.61
C TYR A 41 -35.74 18.94 -17.54
N GLY A 42 -36.98 19.27 -17.21
CA GLY A 42 -37.76 18.58 -16.17
C GLY A 42 -37.95 19.46 -14.93
N SER A 43 -39.20 19.60 -14.48
CA SER A 43 -39.56 20.57 -13.43
C SER A 43 -38.90 20.30 -12.07
N GLU A 44 -38.51 19.06 -11.81
CA GLU A 44 -37.78 18.68 -10.59
C GLU A 44 -36.31 19.14 -10.58
N TYR A 45 -35.75 19.43 -11.75
CA TYR A 45 -34.35 19.84 -11.92
C TYR A 45 -34.17 21.32 -12.26
N ASP A 46 -35.25 22.11 -12.40
CA ASP A 46 -35.22 23.52 -12.81
C ASP A 46 -34.19 24.37 -12.04
N GLN A 47 -34.01 24.10 -10.74
CA GLN A 47 -33.04 24.81 -9.89
C GLN A 47 -31.56 24.54 -10.23
N PHE A 48 -31.28 23.47 -10.97
CA PHE A 48 -29.93 23.06 -11.37
C PHE A 48 -29.63 23.35 -12.84
N ILE A 49 -30.64 23.73 -13.64
CA ILE A 49 -30.54 23.88 -15.09
C ILE A 49 -30.30 25.34 -15.45
N ASN A 50 -29.18 25.59 -16.12
CA ASN A 50 -28.84 26.87 -16.73
C ASN A 50 -28.71 26.77 -18.26
N ILE A 51 -28.57 25.56 -18.79
CA ILE A 51 -28.55 25.28 -20.23
C ILE A 51 -29.76 24.38 -20.56
N PRO A 52 -30.92 24.97 -20.89
CA PRO A 52 -32.11 24.20 -21.21
C PRO A 52 -31.93 23.50 -22.56
N VAL A 53 -32.12 22.18 -22.58
CA VAL A 53 -31.99 21.37 -23.80
C VAL A 53 -33.26 20.63 -24.21
N GLY A 54 -34.34 20.71 -23.40
CA GLY A 54 -35.59 19.99 -23.64
C GLY A 54 -36.14 20.16 -25.06
N ASP A 55 -36.30 21.41 -25.52
CA ASP A 55 -36.79 21.72 -26.88
C ASP A 55 -35.92 21.15 -28.02
N LYS A 56 -34.68 20.77 -27.73
CA LYS A 56 -33.69 20.29 -28.70
C LYS A 56 -33.41 18.78 -28.60
N MET A 57 -33.71 18.18 -27.46
CA MET A 57 -33.70 16.72 -27.27
C MET A 57 -34.86 16.06 -28.03
N TYR A 58 -35.79 16.84 -28.58
CA TYR A 58 -36.72 16.42 -29.63
C TYR A 58 -36.24 16.94 -30.99
N ASN A 59 -35.86 16.07 -31.92
CA ASN A 59 -35.43 16.55 -33.24
C ASN A 59 -36.60 17.15 -34.04
N SER A 60 -36.27 17.91 -35.08
CA SER A 60 -37.24 18.59 -35.97
C SER A 60 -38.26 17.67 -36.69
N SER A 61 -38.06 16.35 -36.63
CA SER A 61 -38.98 15.32 -37.14
C SER A 61 -39.89 14.71 -36.05
N GLY A 62 -39.81 15.22 -34.81
CA GLY A 62 -40.50 14.65 -33.64
C GLY A 62 -39.91 13.34 -33.15
N THR A 63 -38.71 12.96 -33.63
CA THR A 63 -37.98 11.79 -33.10
C THR A 63 -37.02 12.28 -32.02
N PRO A 64 -37.09 11.78 -30.79
CA PRO A 64 -36.22 12.28 -29.73
C PRO A 64 -34.76 11.90 -29.98
N ASP A 65 -33.85 12.87 -29.85
CA ASP A 65 -32.43 12.61 -29.68
C ASP A 65 -32.17 12.26 -28.22
N LYS A 66 -31.39 11.20 -28.05
CA LYS A 66 -31.40 10.39 -26.82
C LYS A 66 -30.18 10.59 -25.94
N SER A 67 -29.28 11.46 -26.38
CA SER A 67 -28.04 11.72 -25.69
C SER A 67 -27.57 13.16 -25.88
N CYS A 68 -26.84 13.66 -24.90
CA CYS A 68 -26.28 15.00 -24.86
C CYS A 68 -24.76 14.89 -24.76
N MET A 69 -24.03 15.53 -25.66
CA MET A 69 -22.57 15.59 -25.65
C MET A 69 -22.08 16.90 -25.06
N VAL A 70 -21.21 16.81 -24.07
CA VAL A 70 -20.73 17.93 -23.27
C VAL A 70 -19.20 17.99 -23.31
N ARG A 71 -18.63 19.18 -23.51
CA ARG A 71 -17.19 19.44 -23.48
C ARG A 71 -16.89 20.59 -22.53
N ILE A 72 -15.95 20.37 -21.61
CA ILE A 72 -15.51 21.35 -20.62
C ILE A 72 -13.98 21.38 -20.64
N LYS A 73 -13.42 22.53 -21.02
CA LYS A 73 -11.99 22.77 -20.96
C LYS A 73 -11.63 23.40 -19.63
N PHE A 74 -10.52 22.97 -19.04
CA PHE A 74 -10.01 23.52 -17.79
C PHE A 74 -8.48 23.47 -17.77
N ASN A 75 -7.86 24.33 -16.97
CA ASN A 75 -6.40 24.36 -16.83
C ASN A 75 -5.95 23.71 -15.52
N VAL A 76 -4.79 23.06 -15.57
CA VAL A 76 -4.09 22.53 -14.39
C VAL A 76 -2.64 22.99 -14.44
N THR A 77 -2.14 23.52 -13.34
CA THR A 77 -0.72 23.92 -13.21
C THR A 77 0.17 22.73 -12.87
N GLN A 78 1.47 22.85 -13.13
CA GLN A 78 2.44 21.84 -12.70
C GLN A 78 2.43 21.64 -11.19
N GLU A 79 2.34 22.73 -10.42
CA GLU A 79 2.23 22.69 -8.97
C GLU A 79 0.98 21.93 -8.51
N GLN A 80 -0.17 22.17 -9.14
CA GLN A 80 -1.40 21.45 -8.83
C GLN A 80 -1.29 19.94 -9.10
N ILE A 81 -0.59 19.53 -10.17
CA ILE A 81 -0.34 18.11 -10.45
C ILE A 81 0.58 17.50 -9.39
N LEU A 82 1.67 18.20 -9.04
CA LEU A 82 2.63 17.72 -8.05
C LEU A 82 2.03 17.64 -6.64
N LYS A 83 1.18 18.60 -6.27
CA LYS A 83 0.50 18.65 -4.97
C LYS A 83 -0.86 17.92 -4.98
N ALA A 84 -1.27 17.28 -6.09
CA ALA A 84 -2.59 16.66 -6.21
C ALA A 84 -2.81 15.57 -5.17
N ARG A 85 -3.86 15.72 -4.36
CA ARG A 85 -4.29 14.76 -3.32
C ARG A 85 -5.55 13.99 -3.73
N LYS A 86 -6.58 14.68 -4.23
CA LYS A 86 -7.83 14.06 -4.73
C LYS A 86 -8.33 14.77 -5.97
N LEU A 87 -8.91 14.02 -6.90
CA LEU A 87 -9.70 14.57 -8.00
C LEU A 87 -11.14 14.10 -7.80
N MET A 88 -11.94 14.95 -7.19
CA MET A 88 -13.33 14.67 -6.85
C MET A 88 -14.25 15.17 -7.96
N LEU A 89 -15.03 14.26 -8.53
CA LEU A 89 -16.15 14.57 -9.39
C LEU A 89 -17.42 14.60 -8.53
N TYR A 90 -18.16 15.69 -8.64
CA TYR A 90 -19.52 15.81 -8.13
C TYR A 90 -20.42 15.85 -9.35
N LEU A 91 -21.23 14.81 -9.52
CA LEU A 91 -22.10 14.66 -10.68
C LEU A 91 -23.54 14.50 -10.21
N ARG A 92 -24.41 15.38 -10.70
CA ARG A 92 -25.85 15.12 -10.77
C ARG A 92 -26.14 14.66 -12.18
N TYR A 93 -26.72 13.48 -12.32
CA TYR A 93 -27.11 12.96 -13.62
C TYR A 93 -28.43 12.20 -13.53
N ASP A 94 -29.12 12.24 -14.66
CA ASP A 94 -30.34 11.50 -14.90
C ASP A 94 -30.03 10.35 -15.87
N ASP A 95 -30.58 9.18 -15.59
CA ASP A 95 -30.43 7.90 -16.29
C ASP A 95 -29.01 7.35 -16.46
N GLY A 96 -28.21 7.93 -17.33
CA GLY A 96 -26.92 7.35 -17.71
C GLY A 96 -25.90 8.36 -18.22
N TYR A 97 -24.62 8.03 -18.04
CA TYR A 97 -23.52 8.84 -18.54
C TYR A 97 -22.27 8.03 -18.88
N ALA A 98 -21.45 8.57 -19.79
CA ALA A 98 -20.07 8.15 -20.03
C ALA A 98 -19.14 9.37 -19.95
N LEU A 99 -18.20 9.34 -19.00
CA LEU A 99 -17.27 10.42 -18.67
C LEU A 99 -15.86 10.12 -19.18
N TYR A 100 -15.29 11.07 -19.91
CA TYR A 100 -13.95 10.99 -20.46
C TYR A 100 -13.09 12.16 -19.96
N LEU A 101 -11.84 11.86 -19.61
CA LEU A 101 -10.82 12.87 -19.30
C LEU A 101 -9.67 12.72 -20.30
N ASN A 102 -9.38 13.77 -21.06
CA ASN A 102 -8.37 13.77 -22.12
C ASN A 102 -8.47 12.57 -23.10
N GLY A 103 -9.69 12.10 -23.35
CA GLY A 103 -10.01 10.96 -24.22
C GLY A 103 -10.05 9.58 -23.55
N GLY A 104 -9.54 9.43 -22.33
CA GLY A 104 -9.66 8.19 -21.56
C GLY A 104 -11.02 8.12 -20.87
N LEU A 105 -11.73 6.98 -20.97
CA LEU A 105 -12.95 6.73 -20.19
C LEU A 105 -12.57 6.57 -18.71
N ILE A 106 -13.21 7.35 -17.82
CA ILE A 106 -12.90 7.37 -16.39
C ILE A 106 -14.03 6.78 -15.54
N SER A 107 -15.28 7.06 -15.92
CA SER A 107 -16.46 6.58 -15.22
C SER A 107 -17.62 6.47 -16.19
N SER A 108 -18.51 5.54 -15.94
CA SER A 108 -19.78 5.44 -16.63
C SER A 108 -20.79 4.73 -15.74
N ASN A 109 -22.03 5.20 -15.73
CA ASN A 109 -23.15 4.45 -15.21
C ASN A 109 -24.26 4.39 -16.26
N ASN A 110 -24.90 3.22 -16.37
CA ASN A 110 -25.93 2.92 -17.37
C ASN A 110 -25.57 3.30 -18.83
N ALA A 111 -24.28 3.43 -19.17
CA ALA A 111 -23.85 3.66 -20.54
C ALA A 111 -23.83 2.33 -21.32
N PRO A 112 -24.29 2.29 -22.57
CA PRO A 112 -24.15 1.10 -23.39
C PRO A 112 -22.66 0.82 -23.68
N GLY A 113 -22.28 -0.45 -23.83
CA GLY A 113 -20.88 -0.85 -24.02
C GLY A 113 -20.18 -0.27 -25.27
N SER A 114 -20.93 0.31 -26.21
CA SER A 114 -20.39 1.06 -27.36
C SER A 114 -21.31 2.25 -27.68
N PRO A 115 -21.15 3.38 -26.98
CA PRO A 115 -22.03 4.54 -27.16
C PRO A 115 -21.96 5.11 -28.57
N LYS A 116 -23.14 5.30 -29.18
CA LYS A 116 -23.35 6.06 -30.41
C LYS A 116 -23.93 7.42 -30.05
N TYR A 117 -23.96 8.34 -31.02
CA TYR A 117 -24.47 9.70 -30.80
C TYR A 117 -25.94 9.75 -30.35
N ASN A 118 -26.72 8.71 -30.60
CA ASN A 118 -28.14 8.61 -30.25
C ASN A 118 -28.43 7.38 -29.35
N SER A 119 -27.42 6.91 -28.61
CA SER A 119 -27.59 5.83 -27.65
C SER A 119 -28.55 6.21 -26.52
N LEU A 120 -29.22 5.20 -25.96
CA LEU A 120 -30.01 5.31 -24.73
C LEU A 120 -29.21 4.82 -23.54
N SER A 121 -29.64 5.24 -22.35
CA SER A 121 -29.26 4.63 -21.10
C SER A 121 -29.71 3.16 -21.05
N THR A 122 -28.96 2.31 -20.37
CA THR A 122 -29.31 0.90 -20.15
C THR A 122 -30.16 0.69 -18.90
N GLY A 123 -30.44 1.75 -18.13
CA GLY A 123 -31.20 1.71 -16.89
C GLY A 123 -31.62 3.10 -16.44
N GLU A 124 -32.61 3.15 -15.55
CA GLU A 124 -33.16 4.37 -14.95
C GLU A 124 -32.27 4.85 -13.80
N HIS A 125 -32.17 6.17 -13.62
CA HIS A 125 -31.50 6.78 -12.47
C HIS A 125 -31.98 8.21 -12.25
N ASN A 126 -32.57 8.52 -11.09
CA ASN A 126 -33.03 9.88 -10.81
C ASN A 126 -32.00 10.62 -9.97
N SER A 127 -31.70 11.86 -10.33
CA SER A 127 -30.78 12.69 -9.55
C SER A 127 -31.41 13.10 -8.22
N GLY A 128 -30.74 12.81 -7.10
CA GLY A 128 -31.08 13.40 -5.80
C GLY A 128 -30.82 14.91 -5.73
N THR A 129 -31.15 15.53 -4.60
CA THR A 129 -30.85 16.96 -4.33
C THR A 129 -29.35 17.22 -4.17
N GLU A 130 -28.63 16.27 -3.58
CA GLU A 130 -27.18 16.30 -3.43
C GLU A 130 -26.50 15.58 -4.60
N PRO A 131 -25.32 16.06 -5.06
CA PRO A 131 -24.59 15.40 -6.14
C PRO A 131 -23.96 14.09 -5.65
N GLU A 132 -23.83 13.11 -6.54
CA GLU A 132 -23.02 11.93 -6.26
C GLU A 132 -21.53 12.27 -6.31
N GLU A 133 -20.78 11.73 -5.35
CA GLU A 133 -19.34 11.99 -5.19
C GLU A 133 -18.52 10.80 -5.71
N PHE A 134 -17.64 11.06 -6.67
CA PHE A 134 -16.71 10.07 -7.21
C PHE A 134 -15.27 10.55 -7.04
N ASN A 135 -14.42 9.75 -6.40
CA ASN A 135 -12.98 10.01 -6.37
C ASN A 135 -12.31 9.38 -7.61
N LEU A 136 -12.01 10.22 -8.60
CA LEU A 136 -11.46 9.77 -9.89
C LEU A 136 -9.99 9.32 -9.80
N ILE A 137 -9.28 9.66 -8.72
CA ILE A 137 -7.93 9.13 -8.49
C ILE A 137 -7.99 7.66 -8.06
N TYR A 138 -9.12 7.22 -7.49
CA TYR A 138 -9.20 5.99 -6.69
C TYR A 138 -10.44 5.14 -7.04
N ASN A 139 -10.75 4.97 -8.34
CA ASN A 139 -11.83 4.07 -8.74
C ASN A 139 -11.40 2.60 -8.69
N TYR A 140 -12.22 1.81 -8.01
CA TYR A 140 -11.92 0.55 -7.32
C TYR A 140 -12.23 -0.70 -8.16
N LEU A 141 -11.89 -0.72 -9.44
CA LEU A 141 -12.17 -1.90 -10.28
C LEU A 141 -10.90 -2.47 -10.90
N TYR A 142 -10.72 -3.76 -10.62
CA TYR A 142 -9.79 -4.67 -11.25
C TYR A 142 -9.78 -4.46 -12.78
N GLU A 143 -8.57 -4.42 -13.32
CA GLU A 143 -8.18 -4.18 -14.72
C GLU A 143 -7.86 -2.71 -15.09
N VAL A 144 -6.55 -2.44 -15.13
CA VAL A 144 -5.90 -1.24 -15.66
C VAL A 144 -6.09 0.02 -14.79
N TYR A 145 -5.33 0.05 -13.69
CA TYR A 145 -5.05 1.25 -12.87
C TYR A 145 -4.47 2.39 -13.72
N ARG A 146 -5.32 3.23 -14.30
CA ARG A 146 -4.93 4.58 -14.71
C ARG A 146 -5.52 5.53 -13.69
N SER A 147 -4.72 5.88 -12.69
CA SER A 147 -5.05 6.98 -11.77
C SER A 147 -5.35 8.23 -12.61
N ALA A 148 -6.45 8.96 -12.32
CA ALA A 148 -6.78 10.17 -13.09
C ALA A 148 -5.66 11.24 -13.06
N VAL A 149 -4.76 11.20 -12.07
CA VAL A 149 -3.55 12.04 -12.02
C VAL A 149 -2.62 11.79 -13.21
N SER A 150 -2.45 10.53 -13.61
CA SER A 150 -1.63 10.16 -14.79
C SER A 150 -2.25 10.65 -16.12
N ILE A 151 -3.53 11.03 -16.10
CA ILE A 151 -4.27 11.49 -17.28
C ILE A 151 -4.33 13.03 -17.34
N LEU A 152 -4.23 13.73 -16.21
CA LEU A 152 -4.10 15.19 -16.16
C LEU A 152 -2.77 15.63 -16.81
N ARG A 153 -2.80 16.78 -17.47
CA ARG A 153 -1.63 17.38 -18.14
C ARG A 153 -1.43 18.80 -17.63
N VAL A 154 -0.17 19.24 -17.59
CA VAL A 154 0.11 20.66 -17.34
C VAL A 154 -0.49 21.49 -18.49
N GLY A 155 -1.27 22.52 -18.16
CA GLY A 155 -2.00 23.35 -19.10
C GLY A 155 -3.44 22.87 -19.32
N GLU A 156 -3.91 22.95 -20.57
CA GLU A 156 -5.30 22.70 -20.92
C GLU A 156 -5.64 21.20 -20.91
N ASN A 157 -6.75 20.86 -20.25
CA ASN A 157 -7.34 19.54 -20.14
C ASN A 157 -8.79 19.58 -20.64
N LEU A 158 -9.31 18.42 -21.04
CA LEU A 158 -10.67 18.26 -21.53
C LEU A 158 -11.42 17.22 -20.70
N LEU A 159 -12.50 17.65 -20.05
CA LEU A 159 -13.55 16.77 -19.57
C LEU A 159 -14.63 16.69 -20.66
N ALA A 160 -14.99 15.48 -21.07
CA ALA A 160 -16.05 15.25 -22.04
C ALA A 160 -17.05 14.25 -21.47
N ILE A 161 -18.35 14.51 -21.64
CA ILE A 161 -19.42 13.67 -21.10
C ILE A 161 -20.42 13.40 -22.20
N GLN A 162 -20.88 12.16 -22.31
CA GLN A 162 -22.10 11.85 -23.03
C GLN A 162 -23.14 11.41 -22.01
N GLY A 163 -24.19 12.19 -21.80
CA GLY A 163 -25.36 11.79 -21.01
C GLY A 163 -26.40 11.13 -21.90
N PHE A 164 -27.16 10.18 -21.37
CA PHE A 164 -28.14 9.39 -22.10
C PHE A 164 -29.46 9.38 -21.35
N ASN A 165 -30.57 9.61 -22.04
CA ASN A 165 -31.90 9.33 -21.48
C ASN A 165 -32.22 7.85 -21.57
N LEU A 166 -33.11 7.38 -20.70
CA LEU A 166 -33.65 6.02 -20.72
C LEU A 166 -34.56 5.81 -21.92
N SER A 167 -35.36 6.81 -22.27
CA SER A 167 -36.26 6.72 -23.40
C SER A 167 -36.34 8.02 -24.21
N ALA A 168 -37.14 7.94 -25.28
CA ALA A 168 -37.37 9.04 -26.18
C ALA A 168 -38.42 10.02 -25.61
N ASP A 169 -39.33 9.49 -24.79
CA ASP A 169 -40.42 10.19 -24.12
C ASP A 169 -40.10 10.56 -22.66
N ASP A 170 -38.82 10.57 -22.31
CA ASP A 170 -38.35 10.96 -20.99
C ASP A 170 -38.79 12.38 -20.63
N GLN A 171 -39.26 12.55 -19.39
CA GLN A 171 -39.83 13.82 -18.94
C GLN A 171 -38.78 14.78 -18.39
N ASP A 172 -37.59 14.26 -18.13
CA ASP A 172 -36.47 14.96 -17.56
C ASP A 172 -35.14 14.53 -18.19
N PHE A 173 -34.13 15.35 -17.89
CA PHE A 173 -32.73 15.08 -18.16
C PHE A 173 -31.90 16.03 -17.30
N LEU A 174 -30.84 15.52 -16.69
CA LEU A 174 -29.89 16.36 -15.97
C LEU A 174 -28.45 15.91 -16.21
N LEU A 175 -27.58 16.89 -16.43
CA LEU A 175 -26.14 16.78 -16.21
C LEU A 175 -25.69 18.06 -15.50
N ASN A 176 -25.18 17.93 -14.28
CA ASN A 176 -24.53 19.04 -13.57
C ASN A 176 -23.23 18.56 -12.93
N ILE A 177 -22.13 19.25 -13.26
CA ILE A 177 -20.78 18.74 -13.05
C ILE A 177 -19.94 19.76 -12.28
N LYS A 178 -19.25 19.26 -11.26
CA LYS A 178 -18.18 19.99 -10.57
C LYS A 178 -16.97 19.07 -10.40
N LEU A 179 -15.79 19.59 -10.70
CA LEU A 179 -14.53 18.87 -10.59
C LEU A 179 -13.61 19.63 -9.64
N VAL A 180 -13.30 19.03 -8.51
CA VAL A 180 -12.46 19.61 -7.46
C VAL A 180 -11.15 18.86 -7.41
N LEU A 181 -10.04 19.60 -7.48
CA LEU A 181 -8.72 19.08 -7.15
C LEU A 181 -8.40 19.52 -5.73
N GLU A 182 -8.37 18.56 -4.81
CA GLU A 182 -7.79 18.77 -3.50
C GLU A 182 -6.27 18.66 -3.65
N ILE A 183 -5.52 19.65 -3.19
CA ILE A 183 -4.06 19.63 -3.17
C ILE A 183 -3.57 19.56 -1.71
N PHE A 184 -2.36 19.06 -1.50
CA PHE A 184 -1.67 19.24 -0.22
C PHE A 184 -1.52 20.73 0.09
N GLY A 185 -1.81 21.14 1.34
CA GLY A 185 -1.61 22.51 1.79
C GLY A 185 -0.13 22.89 1.80
N GLU A 186 0.17 24.18 2.03
CA GLU A 186 1.55 24.59 2.30
C GLU A 186 2.09 23.77 3.50
N PRO A 187 3.31 23.22 3.41
CA PRO A 187 3.91 22.51 4.54
C PRO A 187 3.86 23.41 5.77
N PRO A 188 3.48 22.90 6.95
CA PRO A 188 3.55 23.68 8.16
C PRO A 188 4.99 24.15 8.34
N LEU A 189 5.16 25.40 8.77
CA LEU A 189 6.46 25.89 9.21
C LEU A 189 6.97 24.94 10.31
N PHE A 190 8.05 24.21 10.01
CA PHE A 190 8.62 23.21 10.89
C PHE A 190 9.91 23.75 11.48
N GLU A 191 9.84 24.21 12.73
CA GLU A 191 10.97 24.82 13.43
C GLU A 191 11.66 23.82 14.36
N SER A 192 10.88 22.95 15.02
CA SER A 192 11.42 22.04 16.04
C SER A 192 10.52 20.86 16.36
N SER A 193 11.09 19.87 17.06
CA SER A 193 10.41 18.65 17.46
C SER A 193 10.93 18.08 18.78
N ASN A 194 10.07 17.32 19.47
CA ASN A 194 10.47 16.40 20.54
C ASN A 194 11.07 15.09 20.01
N LEU A 195 10.88 14.78 18.72
CA LEU A 195 11.50 13.65 18.02
C LEU A 195 12.82 14.07 17.37
N PRO A 196 13.74 13.13 17.11
CA PRO A 196 14.87 13.38 16.23
C PRO A 196 14.43 13.94 14.87
N ILE A 197 15.22 14.85 14.31
CA ILE A 197 14.97 15.44 13.00
C ILE A 197 15.97 14.86 12.01
N VAL A 198 15.47 14.24 10.95
CA VAL A 198 16.27 13.78 9.81
C VAL A 198 16.10 14.81 8.69
N ILE A 199 17.20 15.35 8.17
CA ILE A 199 17.20 16.32 7.07
C ILE A 199 17.90 15.70 5.88
N ILE A 200 17.22 15.61 4.74
CA ILE A 200 17.75 15.07 3.49
C ILE A 200 17.71 16.14 2.41
N ASN A 201 18.82 16.31 1.70
CA ASN A 201 18.90 17.16 0.51
C ASN A 201 19.36 16.32 -0.68
N THR A 202 18.50 16.22 -1.69
CA THR A 202 18.74 15.47 -2.93
C THR A 202 19.51 16.29 -3.97
N ASN A 203 19.88 17.52 -3.64
CA ASN A 203 20.61 18.45 -4.50
C ASN A 203 19.91 18.72 -5.85
N GLY A 204 18.58 18.70 -5.83
CA GLY A 204 17.74 18.95 -7.01
C GLY A 204 17.39 17.69 -7.83
N SER A 205 17.85 16.51 -7.42
CA SER A 205 17.47 15.24 -8.06
C SER A 205 16.14 14.71 -7.51
N GLU A 206 15.32 14.12 -8.38
CA GLU A 206 14.16 13.31 -7.99
C GLU A 206 14.65 11.97 -7.41
N ILE A 207 13.96 11.46 -6.39
CA ILE A 207 14.25 10.14 -5.82
C ILE A 207 13.45 9.10 -6.64
N PRO A 208 14.10 8.25 -7.45
CA PRO A 208 13.40 7.32 -8.30
C PRO A 208 12.94 6.07 -7.54
N ASN A 209 12.13 5.25 -8.23
CA ASN A 209 11.84 3.88 -7.82
C ASN A 209 12.89 2.93 -8.42
N ASP A 210 13.33 1.93 -7.66
CA ASP A 210 14.26 0.87 -8.08
C ASP A 210 15.66 1.33 -8.56
N GLU A 211 15.97 2.62 -8.44
CA GLU A 211 17.29 3.20 -8.70
C GLU A 211 17.71 4.09 -7.53
N ARG A 212 19.01 4.23 -7.32
CA ARG A 212 19.57 5.04 -6.23
C ARG A 212 20.21 6.32 -6.73
N ILE A 213 19.95 7.40 -6.00
CA ILE A 213 20.68 8.68 -6.15
C ILE A 213 21.51 8.97 -4.91
N ILE A 214 22.52 9.84 -5.05
CA ILE A 214 23.32 10.32 -3.91
C ILE A 214 22.68 11.58 -3.34
N ALA A 215 22.49 11.59 -2.02
CA ALA A 215 21.95 12.71 -1.26
C ALA A 215 22.83 13.03 -0.04
N ASP A 216 22.61 14.20 0.54
CA ASP A 216 23.16 14.59 1.84
C ASP A 216 22.13 14.34 2.93
N MET A 217 22.55 13.73 4.03
CA MET A 217 21.71 13.51 5.21
C MET A 217 22.37 14.08 6.47
N GLY A 218 21.59 14.84 7.22
CA GLY A 218 21.89 15.29 8.57
C GLY A 218 20.88 14.74 9.58
N ILE A 219 21.31 14.45 10.80
CA ILE A 219 20.43 14.06 11.90
C ILE A 219 20.69 14.95 13.11
N ILE A 220 19.61 15.43 13.70
CA ILE A 220 19.58 16.22 14.94
C ILE A 220 18.84 15.40 16.00
N ASP A 221 19.55 15.06 17.07
CA ASP A 221 19.02 14.38 18.27
C ASP A 221 19.80 14.86 19.50
N ASN A 222 19.25 15.88 20.17
CA ASN A 222 19.75 16.44 21.43
C ASN A 222 19.51 15.52 22.63
N GLY A 223 18.87 14.36 22.42
CA GLY A 223 18.63 13.33 23.41
C GLY A 223 17.32 13.49 24.19
N PRO A 224 16.99 12.52 25.05
CA PRO A 224 15.70 12.45 25.74
C PRO A 224 15.38 13.72 26.54
N GLY A 225 14.18 14.27 26.31
CA GLY A 225 13.67 15.45 27.02
C GLY A 225 14.28 16.78 26.56
N GLN A 226 15.19 16.78 25.58
CA GLN A 226 15.68 17.99 24.93
C GLN A 226 14.90 18.25 23.64
N ARG A 227 14.67 19.52 23.33
CA ARG A 227 14.05 19.93 22.07
C ARG A 227 15.08 19.87 20.95
N ASN A 228 14.69 19.41 19.77
CA ASN A 228 15.50 19.48 18.55
C ASN A 228 15.01 20.65 17.70
N GLU A 229 15.87 21.62 17.41
CA GLU A 229 15.57 22.71 16.50
C GLU A 229 16.12 22.37 15.11
N VAL A 230 15.38 22.66 14.03
CA VAL A 230 15.82 22.38 12.64
C VAL A 230 17.12 23.13 12.26
N THR A 231 17.47 24.16 13.05
CA THR A 231 18.68 24.98 12.87
C THR A 231 19.86 24.51 13.72
N ASP A 232 19.69 23.47 14.56
CA ASP A 232 20.78 22.92 15.36
C ASP A 232 21.86 22.30 14.47
N GLN A 233 23.09 22.26 15.00
CA GLN A 233 24.17 21.53 14.36
C GLN A 233 23.87 20.03 14.37
N PHE A 234 24.05 19.36 13.22
CA PHE A 234 23.92 17.92 13.12
C PHE A 234 24.85 17.20 14.10
N ASN A 235 24.25 16.36 14.95
CA ASN A 235 24.93 15.65 16.04
C ASN A 235 24.63 14.14 16.04
N GLY A 236 23.63 13.67 15.28
CA GLY A 236 23.30 12.25 15.11
C GLY A 236 23.92 11.60 13.87
N TYR A 237 24.11 12.37 12.80
CA TYR A 237 24.78 11.97 11.55
C TYR A 237 24.98 13.20 10.67
N ASN A 238 26.06 13.23 9.88
CA ASN A 238 26.26 14.24 8.85
C ASN A 238 27.14 13.64 7.75
N GLY A 239 26.54 13.23 6.64
CA GLY A 239 27.27 12.55 5.59
C GLY A 239 26.44 12.25 4.35
N LYS A 240 27.09 11.57 3.40
CA LYS A 240 26.44 11.11 2.16
C LYS A 240 25.60 9.87 2.43
N ILE A 241 24.52 9.76 1.66
CA ILE A 241 23.71 8.56 1.56
C ILE A 241 23.43 8.24 0.09
N SER A 242 23.20 6.97 -0.23
CA SER A 242 22.38 6.62 -1.39
C SER A 242 20.92 6.42 -0.95
N ILE A 243 19.98 6.86 -1.78
CA ILE A 243 18.54 6.87 -1.46
C ILE A 243 17.70 6.48 -2.67
N GLU A 244 16.63 5.72 -2.42
CA GLU A 244 15.60 5.29 -3.36
C GLU A 244 14.25 5.19 -2.65
N VAL A 245 13.15 5.17 -3.43
CA VAL A 245 11.82 4.86 -2.87
C VAL A 245 11.77 3.41 -2.36
N HIS A 246 11.17 3.21 -1.19
CA HIS A 246 10.96 1.89 -0.59
C HIS A 246 9.53 1.38 -0.81
N GLY A 247 9.44 0.09 -1.16
CA GLY A 247 8.22 -0.71 -1.15
C GLY A 247 7.84 -1.25 -2.52
N SER A 248 6.67 -1.86 -2.61
CA SER A 248 6.13 -2.41 -3.88
C SER A 248 4.81 -1.71 -4.23
N SER A 249 3.70 -2.07 -3.58
CA SER A 249 2.42 -1.38 -3.77
C SER A 249 2.45 0.05 -3.20
N SER A 250 3.19 0.26 -2.11
CA SER A 250 3.32 1.54 -1.41
C SER A 250 4.09 2.61 -2.19
N VAL A 251 4.79 2.25 -3.26
CA VAL A 251 5.47 3.23 -4.13
C VAL A 251 4.47 4.19 -4.77
N SER A 252 3.19 3.81 -4.85
CA SER A 252 2.10 4.66 -5.36
C SER A 252 1.58 5.66 -4.32
N PHE A 253 1.90 5.49 -3.04
CA PHE A 253 1.36 6.32 -1.97
C PHE A 253 1.89 7.77 -2.07
N PRO A 254 1.07 8.78 -1.77
CA PRO A 254 1.54 10.17 -1.75
C PRO A 254 2.73 10.41 -0.83
N LYS A 255 2.75 9.77 0.34
CA LYS A 255 3.89 9.83 1.27
C LYS A 255 4.78 8.60 1.09
N LYS A 256 5.96 8.78 0.53
CA LYS A 256 6.90 7.69 0.23
C LYS A 256 7.65 7.24 1.48
N SER A 257 7.93 5.95 1.57
CA SER A 257 9.02 5.42 2.39
C SER A 257 10.32 5.42 1.57
N TYR A 258 11.48 5.38 2.22
CA TYR A 258 12.77 5.40 1.55
C TYR A 258 13.71 4.33 2.07
N ASN A 259 14.44 3.65 1.17
CA ASN A 259 15.64 2.91 1.55
C ASN A 259 16.81 3.89 1.56
N ILE A 260 17.64 3.81 2.58
CA ILE A 260 18.82 4.66 2.73
C ILE A 260 20.03 3.78 3.01
N GLU A 261 21.11 4.06 2.30
CA GLU A 261 22.42 3.48 2.59
C GLU A 261 23.43 4.57 2.93
N THR A 262 24.04 4.49 4.11
CA THR A 262 25.09 5.44 4.53
C THR A 262 26.41 5.16 3.83
N GLN A 263 27.05 6.21 3.30
CA GLN A 263 28.26 6.10 2.50
C GLN A 263 29.41 6.93 3.08
N ASN A 264 30.63 6.44 2.87
CA ASN A 264 31.84 7.21 3.17
C ASN A 264 32.21 8.15 2.00
N ALA A 265 33.27 8.93 2.16
CA ALA A 265 33.70 9.89 1.14
C ALA A 265 34.10 9.27 -0.21
N LEU A 266 34.30 7.94 -0.28
CA LEU A 266 34.61 7.20 -1.50
C LEU A 266 33.37 6.56 -2.15
N GLY A 267 32.19 6.73 -1.56
CA GLY A 267 30.95 6.12 -2.04
C GLY A 267 30.77 4.65 -1.65
N ASN A 268 31.62 4.11 -0.76
CA ASN A 268 31.46 2.76 -0.23
C ASN A 268 30.55 2.75 1.01
N ASN A 269 29.96 1.60 1.30
CA ASN A 269 29.16 1.37 2.51
C ASN A 269 29.90 1.84 3.77
N ASN A 270 29.17 2.54 4.62
CA ASN A 270 29.68 3.09 5.87
C ASN A 270 28.76 2.66 7.02
N ASN A 271 29.18 1.63 7.74
CA ASN A 271 28.42 1.14 8.89
C ASN A 271 28.50 2.16 10.03
N VAL A 272 27.36 2.73 10.40
CA VAL A 272 27.26 3.76 11.45
C VAL A 272 26.10 3.45 12.37
N SER A 273 26.16 3.90 13.62
CA SER A 273 25.01 3.87 14.52
C SER A 273 24.16 5.11 14.28
N LEU A 274 22.88 4.91 13.95
CA LEU A 274 21.90 5.99 13.81
C LEU A 274 20.90 5.90 14.96
N LEU A 275 20.70 7.02 15.69
CA LEU A 275 19.70 7.13 16.77
C LEU A 275 19.81 6.03 17.85
N GLY A 276 21.04 5.56 18.10
CA GLY A 276 21.35 4.51 19.08
C GLY A 276 20.97 3.10 18.63
N LEU A 277 20.65 2.88 17.35
CA LEU A 277 20.54 1.54 16.76
C LEU A 277 21.93 0.97 16.46
N PRO A 278 22.13 -0.36 16.54
CA PRO A 278 23.43 -0.98 16.24
C PRO A 278 23.95 -0.64 14.84
N GLU A 279 25.27 -0.56 14.69
CA GLU A 279 25.91 -0.11 13.45
C GLU A 279 25.47 -0.91 12.23
N GLU A 280 25.12 -0.18 11.16
CA GLU A 280 24.80 -0.71 9.85
C GLU A 280 24.89 0.38 8.78
N ASN A 281 24.90 -0.01 7.51
CA ASN A 281 24.78 0.89 6.38
C ASN A 281 23.37 0.92 5.79
N ASP A 282 22.58 -0.15 5.86
CA ASP A 282 21.24 -0.25 5.26
C ASP A 282 20.09 0.05 6.26
N TRP A 283 19.33 1.10 5.96
CA TRP A 283 18.26 1.67 6.78
C TRP A 283 17.00 1.93 5.96
N ILE A 284 15.85 2.03 6.63
CA ILE A 284 14.57 2.39 6.01
C ILE A 284 13.99 3.57 6.78
N LEU A 285 13.57 4.62 6.07
CA LEU A 285 12.63 5.62 6.59
C LEU A 285 11.22 5.19 6.21
N TYR A 286 10.48 4.65 7.18
CA TYR A 286 9.13 4.14 7.00
C TYR A 286 8.06 5.21 7.27
N SER A 287 7.16 5.46 6.32
CA SER A 287 6.29 6.64 6.31
C SER A 287 4.99 6.52 7.10
N PHE A 288 4.60 5.30 7.47
CA PHE A 288 3.29 4.97 8.08
C PHE A 288 2.08 5.40 7.26
N TYR A 289 2.21 5.63 5.95
CA TYR A 289 1.10 6.20 5.18
C TYR A 289 -0.17 5.35 5.22
N SER A 290 -0.05 4.01 5.29
CA SER A 290 -1.18 3.09 5.43
C SER A 290 -1.62 2.86 6.89
N ASP A 291 -1.04 3.55 7.87
CA ASP A 291 -1.33 3.38 9.29
C ASP A 291 -1.63 4.72 10.00
N LYS A 292 -2.92 4.99 10.27
CA LYS A 292 -3.36 6.19 11.02
C LYS A 292 -2.80 6.29 12.43
N THR A 293 -2.44 5.18 13.04
CA THR A 293 -1.93 5.16 14.42
C THR A 293 -0.45 5.53 14.47
N LEU A 294 0.25 5.48 13.32
CA LEU A 294 1.69 5.65 13.19
C LEU A 294 2.47 4.66 14.08
N MET A 295 1.92 3.50 14.44
CA MET A 295 2.55 2.61 15.43
C MET A 295 2.43 1.10 15.22
N ARG A 296 1.63 0.58 14.30
CA ARG A 296 1.35 -0.87 14.20
C ARG A 296 2.61 -1.72 14.00
N ASP A 297 3.44 -1.35 13.04
CA ASP A 297 4.74 -1.99 12.80
C ASP A 297 5.66 -1.91 14.01
N VAL A 298 5.89 -0.70 14.54
CA VAL A 298 6.84 -0.55 15.65
C VAL A 298 6.35 -1.20 16.94
N LEU A 299 5.04 -1.28 17.16
CA LEU A 299 4.44 -1.98 18.29
C LEU A 299 4.73 -3.48 18.20
N MET A 300 4.41 -4.10 17.07
CA MET A 300 4.62 -5.54 16.89
C MET A 300 6.11 -5.89 16.89
N TYR A 301 6.96 -5.08 16.26
CA TYR A 301 8.42 -5.27 16.34
C TYR A 301 8.94 -5.15 17.76
N ARG A 302 8.42 -4.19 18.55
CA ARG A 302 8.81 -4.05 19.95
C ARG A 302 8.40 -5.25 20.79
N LEU A 303 7.19 -5.77 20.61
CA LEU A 303 6.71 -6.97 21.31
C LEU A 303 7.56 -8.20 20.95
N SER A 304 7.85 -8.41 19.66
CA SER A 304 8.76 -9.48 19.23
C SER A 304 10.13 -9.39 19.92
N ASN A 305 10.73 -8.19 19.93
CA ASN A 305 12.03 -7.97 20.57
C ASN A 305 11.97 -8.24 22.08
N LEU A 306 10.90 -7.84 22.78
CA LEU A 306 10.69 -8.14 24.20
C LEU A 306 10.52 -9.65 24.46
N MET A 307 9.93 -10.39 23.52
CA MET A 307 9.83 -11.85 23.55
C MET A 307 11.17 -12.56 23.29
N GLY A 308 12.23 -11.83 22.98
CA GLY A 308 13.56 -12.35 22.68
C GLY A 308 13.76 -12.74 21.21
N ARG A 309 12.86 -12.31 20.31
CA ARG A 309 12.96 -12.57 18.87
C ARG A 309 13.29 -11.28 18.15
N TYR A 310 14.38 -11.29 17.40
CA TYR A 310 14.74 -10.14 16.56
C TYR A 310 13.55 -9.78 15.64
N ALA A 311 13.17 -8.52 15.71
CA ALA A 311 12.41 -7.82 14.69
C ALA A 311 13.06 -6.45 14.54
N SER A 312 12.84 -5.80 13.40
CA SER A 312 13.48 -4.51 13.12
C SER A 312 13.28 -3.51 14.26
N ARG A 313 14.38 -3.04 14.84
CA ARG A 313 14.32 -2.00 15.86
C ARG A 313 14.05 -0.67 15.19
N SER A 314 13.27 0.17 15.87
CA SER A 314 12.76 1.40 15.32
C SER A 314 13.09 2.62 16.18
N ARG A 315 13.20 3.78 15.54
CA ARG A 315 13.22 5.09 16.17
C ARG A 315 12.33 6.05 15.39
N TYR A 316 11.37 6.67 16.06
CA TYR A 316 10.59 7.74 15.43
C TYR A 316 11.47 8.94 15.11
N CYS A 317 11.16 9.61 14.01
CA CYS A 317 11.76 10.87 13.61
C CYS A 317 10.78 11.71 12.78
N GLU A 318 11.06 13.00 12.64
CA GLU A 318 10.43 13.84 11.62
C GLU A 318 11.41 14.09 10.48
N LEU A 319 10.92 13.99 9.24
CA LEU A 319 11.73 14.17 8.04
C LEU A 319 11.54 15.57 7.47
N VAL A 320 12.66 16.22 7.13
CA VAL A 320 12.70 17.39 6.25
C VAL A 320 13.40 16.97 4.97
N LEU A 321 12.70 17.02 3.83
CA LEU A 321 13.22 16.65 2.53
C LEU A 321 13.29 17.89 1.64
N ASN A 322 14.49 18.23 1.16
CA ASN A 322 14.74 19.40 0.31
C ASN A 322 14.24 20.74 0.90
N GLY A 323 14.31 20.86 2.23
CA GLY A 323 13.85 22.03 2.97
C GLY A 323 12.36 22.05 3.29
N GLU A 324 11.60 21.04 2.84
CA GLU A 324 10.17 20.91 3.13
C GLU A 324 9.90 19.83 4.16
N TYR A 325 8.96 20.08 5.07
CA TYR A 325 8.54 19.10 6.07
C TYR A 325 7.80 17.94 5.39
N ALA A 326 8.29 16.72 5.60
CA ALA A 326 7.81 15.50 4.96
C ALA A 326 7.06 14.55 5.92
N GLY A 327 6.83 14.93 7.18
CA GLY A 327 6.01 14.17 8.11
C GLY A 327 6.78 13.30 9.11
N VAL A 328 6.03 12.49 9.86
CA VAL A 328 6.56 11.53 10.85
C VAL A 328 7.01 10.25 10.15
N TYR A 329 8.20 9.76 10.48
CA TYR A 329 8.76 8.50 9.99
C TYR A 329 9.23 7.64 11.16
N ALA A 330 9.50 6.37 10.88
CA ALA A 330 10.37 5.56 11.71
C ALA A 330 11.63 5.19 10.93
N LEU A 331 12.79 5.42 11.52
CA LEU A 331 14.04 4.81 11.10
C LEU A 331 14.02 3.35 11.54
N LEU A 332 14.03 2.44 10.57
CA LEU A 332 13.99 0.99 10.76
C LEU A 332 15.29 0.34 10.26
N GLU A 333 15.63 -0.78 10.88
CA GLU A 333 16.63 -1.70 10.37
C GLU A 333 16.07 -2.51 9.19
N LYS A 334 16.84 -2.66 8.11
CA LYS A 334 16.51 -3.61 7.04
C LYS A 334 16.73 -5.06 7.53
N ILE A 335 15.82 -5.98 7.23
CA ILE A 335 16.06 -7.40 7.51
C ILE A 335 17.24 -7.87 6.65
N LYS A 336 18.34 -8.26 7.30
CA LYS A 336 19.51 -8.83 6.66
C LYS A 336 20.30 -9.69 7.64
N ARG A 337 21.22 -10.49 7.09
CA ARG A 337 22.22 -11.23 7.86
C ARG A 337 23.19 -10.24 8.49
N ASP A 338 23.23 -10.18 9.81
CA ASP A 338 24.21 -9.44 10.60
C ASP A 338 24.18 -9.94 12.07
N LYS A 339 25.29 -9.78 12.79
CA LYS A 339 25.42 -10.20 14.20
C LYS A 339 24.38 -9.55 15.13
N ASN A 340 23.90 -8.36 14.79
CA ASN A 340 22.88 -7.63 15.55
C ASN A 340 21.48 -7.73 14.93
N ARG A 341 21.31 -8.44 13.81
CA ARG A 341 20.04 -8.63 13.09
C ARG A 341 19.70 -10.12 13.04
N VAL A 342 19.57 -10.72 11.85
CA VAL A 342 19.51 -12.18 11.71
C VAL A 342 20.91 -12.73 11.85
N ASN A 343 21.24 -13.17 13.07
CA ASN A 343 22.58 -13.63 13.43
C ASN A 343 22.79 -15.10 13.03
N ILE A 344 23.09 -15.30 11.75
CA ILE A 344 23.48 -16.60 11.18
C ILE A 344 24.85 -16.48 10.50
N SER A 345 25.48 -17.62 10.21
CA SER A 345 26.75 -17.65 9.49
C SER A 345 26.63 -17.02 8.09
N ASN A 346 27.74 -16.49 7.58
CA ASN A 346 27.85 -16.12 6.17
C ASN A 346 27.72 -17.38 5.29
N LEU A 347 27.14 -17.24 4.11
CA LEU A 347 27.13 -18.27 3.08
C LEU A 347 27.83 -17.72 1.84
N ASP A 348 29.12 -18.02 1.72
CA ASP A 348 29.97 -17.52 0.64
C ASP A 348 29.80 -18.33 -0.66
N ALA A 349 30.27 -17.79 -1.78
CA ALA A 349 30.16 -18.44 -3.09
C ALA A 349 30.87 -19.81 -3.19
N ASP A 350 31.86 -20.07 -2.33
CA ASP A 350 32.64 -21.32 -2.26
C ASP A 350 32.11 -22.30 -1.19
N ASP A 351 31.10 -21.91 -0.41
CA ASP A 351 30.40 -22.77 0.54
C ASP A 351 29.40 -23.69 -0.18
N ILE A 352 29.93 -24.63 -0.97
CA ILE A 352 29.16 -25.53 -1.85
C ILE A 352 29.21 -27.01 -1.41
N GLN A 353 29.82 -27.32 -0.27
CA GLN A 353 29.92 -28.69 0.24
C GLN A 353 30.19 -28.75 1.75
N GLY A 354 29.95 -29.93 2.35
CA GLY A 354 30.18 -30.14 3.78
C GLY A 354 29.27 -29.28 4.65
N ASP A 355 29.70 -29.00 5.88
CA ASP A 355 28.93 -28.22 6.85
C ASP A 355 28.68 -26.77 6.40
N SER A 356 29.57 -26.16 5.61
CA SER A 356 29.39 -24.76 5.23
C SER A 356 28.23 -24.51 4.26
N LEU A 357 27.82 -25.54 3.50
CA LEU A 357 26.63 -25.54 2.65
C LEU A 357 25.32 -25.63 3.46
N THR A 358 25.38 -26.06 4.72
CA THR A 358 24.18 -26.52 5.44
C THR A 358 23.29 -25.40 6.00
N GLY A 359 23.69 -24.13 5.85
CA GLY A 359 22.95 -23.02 6.43
C GLY A 359 23.62 -21.67 6.20
N GLY A 360 23.18 -20.66 6.95
CA GLY A 360 23.57 -19.28 6.71
C GLY A 360 22.69 -18.61 5.65
N TYR A 361 21.42 -19.01 5.55
CA TYR A 361 20.48 -18.46 4.57
C TYR A 361 19.20 -17.93 5.23
N ILE A 362 18.55 -17.01 4.51
CA ILE A 362 17.23 -16.47 4.81
C ILE A 362 16.37 -16.68 3.57
N ILE A 363 15.20 -17.29 3.73
CA ILE A 363 14.18 -17.43 2.70
C ILE A 363 12.91 -16.70 3.13
N LYS A 364 12.05 -16.37 2.17
CA LYS A 364 10.75 -15.75 2.47
C LYS A 364 9.63 -16.27 1.58
N LEU A 365 8.40 -16.17 2.07
CA LEU A 365 7.18 -16.22 1.27
C LEU A 365 6.71 -14.79 1.02
N ASP A 366 6.53 -14.44 -0.24
CA ASP A 366 6.22 -13.07 -0.64
C ASP A 366 5.56 -13.02 -2.03
N GLN A 367 5.10 -11.83 -2.43
CA GLN A 367 4.57 -11.57 -3.78
C GLN A 367 5.62 -11.95 -4.83
N PRO A 368 5.22 -12.53 -5.97
CA PRO A 368 6.16 -12.84 -7.05
C PRO A 368 6.97 -11.62 -7.47
N ASP A 369 8.29 -11.72 -7.35
CA ASP A 369 9.24 -10.67 -7.74
C ASP A 369 10.05 -11.19 -8.94
N PRO A 370 10.01 -10.54 -10.11
CA PRO A 370 10.76 -10.98 -11.29
C PRO A 370 12.28 -10.88 -11.12
N ASN A 371 12.75 -10.08 -10.16
CA ASN A 371 14.17 -9.88 -9.88
C ASN A 371 14.69 -10.81 -8.78
N ASN A 372 13.80 -11.56 -8.13
CA ASN A 372 14.18 -12.48 -7.06
C ASN A 372 13.99 -13.94 -7.50
N ASP A 373 15.06 -14.71 -7.36
CA ASP A 373 15.06 -16.13 -7.62
C ASP A 373 14.29 -16.88 -6.51
N PHE A 374 13.69 -18.00 -6.90
CA PHE A 374 12.81 -18.77 -6.05
C PHE A 374 12.80 -20.24 -6.44
N PHE A 375 12.37 -21.09 -5.51
CA PHE A 375 11.97 -22.45 -5.81
C PHE A 375 10.51 -22.67 -5.47
N VAL A 376 9.89 -23.62 -6.17
CA VAL A 376 8.49 -23.99 -5.96
C VAL A 376 8.45 -25.20 -5.04
N SER A 377 7.58 -25.14 -4.02
CA SER A 377 7.27 -26.28 -3.17
C SER A 377 6.75 -27.46 -3.99
N ALA A 378 7.10 -28.68 -3.59
CA ALA A 378 6.50 -29.89 -4.15
C ALA A 378 5.02 -30.07 -3.75
N TYR A 379 4.54 -29.31 -2.77
CA TYR A 379 3.22 -29.44 -2.17
C TYR A 379 2.36 -28.19 -2.45
N PRO A 380 1.11 -28.38 -2.89
CA PRO A 380 0.18 -27.26 -3.01
C PRO A 380 -0.24 -26.75 -1.62
N PRO A 381 -0.74 -25.51 -1.51
CA PRO A 381 -1.27 -24.97 -0.24
C PRO A 381 -2.44 -25.80 0.33
N TYR A 382 -3.19 -26.47 -0.54
CA TYR A 382 -4.25 -27.40 -0.16
C TYR A 382 -4.48 -28.45 -1.27
N PRO A 383 -5.11 -29.59 -0.96
CA PRO A 383 -5.35 -30.65 -1.95
C PRO A 383 -6.08 -30.13 -3.21
N SER A 384 -5.54 -30.48 -4.39
CA SER A 384 -6.08 -30.09 -5.70
C SER A 384 -6.07 -28.59 -6.00
N SER A 385 -5.31 -27.78 -5.26
CA SER A 385 -5.07 -26.38 -5.65
C SER A 385 -4.32 -26.29 -6.98
N GLY A 386 -4.68 -25.31 -7.81
CA GLY A 386 -3.88 -24.89 -8.96
C GLY A 386 -2.77 -23.90 -8.60
N ASN A 387 -2.79 -23.37 -7.37
CA ASN A 387 -1.79 -22.42 -6.87
C ASN A 387 -0.55 -23.15 -6.34
N GLN A 388 0.56 -22.43 -6.29
CA GLN A 388 1.87 -22.94 -5.89
C GLN A 388 2.45 -22.08 -4.77
N ILE A 389 3.16 -22.72 -3.82
CA ILE A 389 3.98 -22.03 -2.84
C ILE A 389 5.35 -21.75 -3.45
N ARG A 390 5.78 -20.48 -3.40
CA ARG A 390 7.10 -20.04 -3.87
C ARG A 390 7.92 -19.54 -2.69
N TYR A 391 9.04 -20.20 -2.44
CA TYR A 391 10.04 -19.75 -1.49
C TYR A 391 11.09 -18.95 -2.24
N GLN A 392 11.21 -17.67 -1.89
CA GLN A 392 12.18 -16.77 -2.49
C GLN A 392 13.44 -16.71 -1.62
N TYR A 393 14.60 -16.56 -2.26
CA TYR A 393 15.85 -16.34 -1.54
C TYR A 393 15.90 -14.87 -1.10
N HIS A 394 16.06 -14.62 0.20
CA HIS A 394 16.31 -13.27 0.71
C HIS A 394 17.80 -13.06 0.99
N TYR A 395 18.48 -14.13 1.44
CA TYR A 395 19.92 -14.15 1.61
C TYR A 395 20.45 -15.59 1.43
N PRO A 396 21.51 -15.82 0.62
CA PRO A 396 22.18 -14.86 -0.26
C PRO A 396 21.25 -14.30 -1.35
N GLU A 397 21.64 -13.17 -1.94
CA GLU A 397 20.87 -12.54 -3.01
C GLU A 397 20.94 -13.36 -4.31
N SER A 398 20.01 -13.10 -5.23
CA SER A 398 19.76 -13.93 -6.42
C SER A 398 20.95 -14.07 -7.37
N ASP A 399 21.78 -13.04 -7.47
CA ASP A 399 23.00 -13.00 -8.27
C ASP A 399 24.23 -13.57 -7.53
N GLU A 400 24.14 -13.78 -6.22
CA GLU A 400 25.20 -14.33 -5.38
C GLU A 400 25.06 -15.84 -5.18
N ILE A 401 23.84 -16.32 -4.92
CA ILE A 401 23.54 -17.71 -4.54
C ILE A 401 23.94 -18.73 -5.62
N LYS A 402 24.56 -19.84 -5.20
CA LYS A 402 25.01 -20.93 -6.10
C LYS A 402 24.00 -22.05 -6.24
N GLU A 403 24.11 -22.81 -7.34
CA GLU A 403 23.19 -23.90 -7.65
C GLU A 403 23.19 -25.00 -6.58
N GLU A 404 24.35 -25.35 -6.04
CA GLU A 404 24.48 -26.31 -4.92
C GLU A 404 23.77 -25.83 -3.66
N GLN A 405 23.81 -24.51 -3.39
CA GLN A 405 23.11 -23.87 -2.27
C GLN A 405 21.61 -23.90 -2.47
N LYS A 406 21.13 -23.56 -3.68
CA LYS A 406 19.71 -23.68 -4.06
C LYS A 406 19.19 -25.11 -3.87
N GLN A 407 19.95 -26.10 -4.34
CA GLN A 407 19.61 -27.51 -4.21
C GLN A 407 19.56 -27.96 -2.76
N TYR A 408 20.50 -27.52 -1.92
CA TYR A 408 20.48 -27.82 -0.50
C TYR A 408 19.25 -27.21 0.20
N ILE A 409 19.00 -25.90 0.01
CA ILE A 409 17.89 -25.20 0.66
C ILE A 409 16.56 -25.82 0.24
N LYS A 410 16.37 -26.03 -1.06
CA LYS A 410 15.16 -26.70 -1.57
C LYS A 410 15.04 -28.11 -1.01
N GLY A 411 16.13 -28.89 -1.00
CA GLY A 411 16.12 -30.27 -0.48
C GLY A 411 15.76 -30.35 1.00
N PHE A 412 16.22 -29.39 1.81
CA PHE A 412 15.83 -29.28 3.21
C PHE A 412 14.33 -29.02 3.37
N ILE A 413 13.78 -28.05 2.62
CA ILE A 413 12.35 -27.73 2.66
C ILE A 413 11.50 -28.88 2.10
N ASP A 414 11.92 -29.52 1.01
CA ASP A 414 11.24 -30.70 0.46
C ASP A 414 11.16 -31.84 1.49
N ALA A 415 12.24 -32.08 2.25
CA ALA A 415 12.27 -33.11 3.29
C ALA A 415 11.35 -32.76 4.49
N PHE A 416 11.34 -31.49 4.90
CA PHE A 416 10.42 -31.00 5.93
C PHE A 416 8.96 -31.13 5.48
N GLU A 417 8.62 -30.63 4.29
CA GLU A 417 7.26 -30.68 3.76
C GLU A 417 6.81 -32.13 3.51
N SER A 418 7.70 -33.02 3.06
CA SER A 418 7.40 -34.45 2.91
C SER A 418 7.12 -35.13 4.25
N THR A 419 7.90 -34.79 5.29
CA THR A 419 7.62 -35.25 6.66
C THR A 419 6.26 -34.73 7.13
N MET A 420 5.97 -33.45 6.88
CA MET A 420 4.71 -32.82 7.24
C MET A 420 3.52 -33.40 6.49
N ASP A 421 3.65 -33.83 5.25
CA ASP A 421 2.55 -34.47 4.50
C ASP A 421 2.23 -35.88 5.05
N GLY A 422 3.24 -36.57 5.58
CA GLY A 422 3.14 -37.94 6.09
C GLY A 422 2.23 -38.14 7.33
N PRO A 423 1.89 -39.40 7.66
CA PRO A 423 1.03 -39.74 8.80
C PRO A 423 1.75 -39.64 10.16
N ASN A 424 3.08 -39.77 10.18
CA ASN A 424 3.90 -39.72 11.39
C ASN A 424 4.63 -38.37 11.56
N TYR A 425 4.06 -37.30 10.99
CA TYR A 425 4.66 -35.96 11.01
C TYR A 425 4.91 -35.43 12.43
N ALA A 426 4.21 -35.94 13.44
CA ALA A 426 4.34 -35.57 14.85
C ALA A 426 5.22 -36.55 15.67
N ASP A 427 5.94 -37.46 15.02
CA ASP A 427 6.90 -38.33 15.71
C ASP A 427 8.00 -37.47 16.37
N PRO A 428 8.34 -37.71 17.66
CA PRO A 428 9.27 -36.84 18.38
C PRO A 428 10.70 -36.87 17.84
N ASP A 429 11.11 -37.97 17.20
CA ASP A 429 12.47 -38.16 16.71
C ASP A 429 12.58 -37.90 15.20
N ASN A 430 11.52 -38.20 14.44
CA ASN A 430 11.53 -38.19 12.97
C ASN A 430 10.51 -37.24 12.35
N GLY A 431 9.69 -36.57 13.16
CA GLY A 431 8.65 -35.64 12.73
C GLY A 431 9.16 -34.20 12.54
N TYR A 432 8.25 -33.24 12.62
CA TYR A 432 8.52 -31.83 12.39
C TYR A 432 9.60 -31.26 13.32
N ALA A 433 9.69 -31.76 14.56
CA ALA A 433 10.61 -31.27 15.58
C ALA A 433 12.09 -31.43 15.18
N LYS A 434 12.39 -32.34 14.24
CA LYS A 434 13.72 -32.48 13.63
C LYS A 434 14.12 -31.30 12.75
N TYR A 435 13.16 -30.63 12.13
CA TYR A 435 13.41 -29.61 11.10
C TYR A 435 13.24 -28.19 11.61
N ILE A 436 12.38 -27.94 12.60
CA ILE A 436 12.03 -26.58 13.02
C ILE A 436 12.43 -26.28 14.47
N ASP A 437 12.84 -25.05 14.71
CA ASP A 437 12.93 -24.47 16.04
C ASP A 437 11.52 -24.15 16.52
N GLU A 438 10.90 -25.11 17.20
CA GLU A 438 9.50 -25.05 17.59
C GLU A 438 9.17 -23.79 18.40
N ASP A 439 10.09 -23.28 19.23
CA ASP A 439 9.86 -22.06 19.99
C ASP A 439 9.72 -20.83 19.07
N SER A 440 10.51 -20.73 17.99
CA SER A 440 10.35 -19.62 17.03
C SER A 440 9.02 -19.70 16.29
N PHE A 441 8.57 -20.90 15.91
CA PHE A 441 7.28 -21.09 15.24
C PHE A 441 6.11 -20.80 16.18
N VAL A 442 6.20 -21.19 17.45
CA VAL A 442 5.21 -20.83 18.48
C VAL A 442 5.17 -19.32 18.69
N ASP A 443 6.32 -18.66 18.85
CA ASP A 443 6.37 -17.19 19.03
C ASP A 443 5.84 -16.46 17.79
N TYR A 444 6.17 -16.92 16.58
CA TYR A 444 5.67 -16.38 15.32
C TYR A 444 4.14 -16.50 15.23
N PHE A 445 3.60 -17.69 15.50
CA PHE A 445 2.15 -17.92 15.52
C PHE A 445 1.46 -16.99 16.53
N VAL A 446 1.96 -16.93 17.77
CA VAL A 446 1.38 -16.04 18.80
C VAL A 446 1.36 -14.58 18.34
N LEU A 447 2.44 -14.10 17.70
CA LEU A 447 2.51 -12.72 17.21
C LEU A 447 1.54 -12.46 16.04
N MET A 448 1.46 -13.37 15.06
CA MET A 448 0.55 -13.23 13.91
C MET A 448 -0.92 -13.28 14.34
N GLU A 449 -1.27 -14.18 15.26
CA GLU A 449 -2.64 -14.30 15.76
C GLU A 449 -3.03 -13.17 16.71
N LEU A 450 -2.08 -12.63 17.49
CA LEU A 450 -2.33 -11.47 18.34
C LEU A 450 -2.73 -10.25 17.52
N CYS A 451 -2.05 -10.01 16.40
CA CYS A 451 -2.32 -8.85 15.55
C CYS A 451 -3.30 -9.12 14.41
N LYS A 452 -3.62 -10.39 14.11
CA LYS A 452 -4.43 -10.79 12.95
C LYS A 452 -3.92 -10.17 11.65
N ASN A 453 -2.66 -10.46 11.32
CA ASN A 453 -2.05 -9.97 10.08
C ASN A 453 -2.56 -10.77 8.87
N VAL A 454 -3.24 -10.10 7.94
CA VAL A 454 -3.82 -10.70 6.71
C VAL A 454 -2.77 -11.24 5.72
N ASP A 455 -1.54 -10.78 5.87
CA ASP A 455 -0.39 -11.23 5.09
C ASP A 455 0.44 -12.28 5.86
N GLY A 456 0.11 -12.50 7.13
CA GLY A 456 0.70 -13.52 7.98
C GLY A 456 0.74 -14.89 7.28
N TYR A 457 1.84 -15.60 7.47
CA TYR A 457 2.09 -16.95 6.94
C TYR A 457 2.24 -17.09 5.41
N ARG A 458 1.95 -16.05 4.62
CA ARG A 458 1.88 -16.13 3.14
C ARG A 458 2.65 -15.03 2.40
N LEU A 459 2.83 -13.87 3.01
CA LEU A 459 3.51 -12.70 2.46
C LEU A 459 4.37 -12.06 3.56
N SER A 460 5.50 -11.46 3.18
CA SER A 460 6.47 -10.90 4.14
C SER A 460 6.86 -11.89 5.27
N ALA A 461 6.77 -13.20 5.01
CA ALA A 461 7.00 -14.25 6.00
C ALA A 461 8.40 -14.84 5.84
N TYR A 462 9.30 -14.50 6.77
CA TYR A 462 10.70 -14.89 6.73
C TYR A 462 10.97 -16.17 7.50
N PHE A 463 11.96 -16.92 7.02
CA PHE A 463 12.55 -18.07 7.71
C PHE A 463 14.06 -18.06 7.53
N TYR A 464 14.79 -18.54 8.52
CA TYR A 464 16.26 -18.65 8.42
C TYR A 464 16.77 -19.92 9.07
N LYS A 465 17.95 -20.36 8.64
CA LYS A 465 18.64 -21.52 9.23
C LYS A 465 20.14 -21.24 9.25
N ASP A 466 20.80 -21.55 10.36
CA ASP A 466 22.26 -21.53 10.44
C ASP A 466 22.84 -22.91 10.06
N ARG A 467 24.17 -23.00 9.96
CA ARG A 467 24.87 -24.26 9.65
C ARG A 467 24.54 -25.31 10.71
N ASP A 468 24.53 -26.59 10.33
CA ASP A 468 24.14 -27.70 11.19
C ASP A 468 24.94 -27.75 12.51
N ASN A 469 26.23 -27.40 12.47
CA ASN A 469 27.06 -27.32 13.68
C ASN A 469 26.74 -26.16 14.65
N LYS A 470 25.89 -25.20 14.25
CA LYS A 470 25.44 -24.06 15.06
C LYS A 470 23.94 -24.06 15.33
N GLY A 471 23.17 -24.76 14.49
CA GLY A 471 21.73 -24.90 14.59
C GLY A 471 21.19 -25.63 13.37
N GLU A 472 20.80 -26.88 13.55
CA GLU A 472 20.27 -27.74 12.46
C GLU A 472 18.82 -27.43 12.07
N LYS A 473 18.20 -26.41 12.67
CA LYS A 473 16.75 -26.17 12.60
C LYS A 473 16.42 -24.86 11.89
N LEU A 474 15.33 -24.87 11.14
CA LEU A 474 14.72 -23.69 10.55
C LEU A 474 13.99 -22.89 11.62
N HIS A 475 14.18 -21.59 11.63
CA HIS A 475 13.49 -20.65 12.49
C HIS A 475 12.46 -19.85 11.69
N ALA A 476 11.30 -19.57 12.30
CA ALA A 476 10.32 -18.63 11.75
C ALA A 476 10.62 -17.20 12.23
N GLY A 477 10.46 -16.24 11.31
CA GLY A 477 10.79 -14.83 11.50
C GLY A 477 12.12 -14.43 10.86
N PRO A 478 12.57 -13.18 11.06
CA PRO A 478 11.94 -12.13 11.85
C PRO A 478 10.57 -11.71 11.28
N ILE A 479 9.69 -11.19 12.13
CA ILE A 479 8.41 -10.66 11.68
C ILE A 479 8.59 -9.35 10.89
N TRP A 480 7.73 -9.10 9.90
CA TRP A 480 7.80 -7.92 9.01
C TRP A 480 6.42 -7.55 8.46
N ASP A 481 6.24 -6.28 8.09
CA ASP A 481 5.06 -5.71 7.41
C ASP A 481 3.74 -5.93 8.19
N MET A 482 3.53 -5.13 9.24
CA MET A 482 2.40 -5.27 10.16
C MET A 482 1.32 -4.21 9.94
N ASN A 483 1.39 -3.49 8.83
CA ASN A 483 0.48 -2.39 8.52
C ASN A 483 -0.97 -2.87 8.33
N PHE A 484 -1.21 -4.05 7.75
CA PHE A 484 -2.53 -4.69 7.62
C PHE A 484 -2.82 -5.66 8.77
N SER A 485 -2.71 -5.14 10.00
CA SER A 485 -3.02 -5.86 11.23
C SER A 485 -3.75 -4.93 12.21
N LEU A 486 -4.16 -5.46 13.38
CA LEU A 486 -4.78 -4.70 14.47
C LEU A 486 -5.96 -3.84 13.98
N GLY A 487 -6.88 -4.49 13.25
CA GLY A 487 -8.09 -3.86 12.73
C GLY A 487 -7.91 -2.92 11.54
N ASN A 488 -6.74 -2.88 10.89
CA ASN A 488 -6.45 -2.00 9.75
C ASN A 488 -6.79 -2.61 8.38
N ALA A 489 -7.46 -3.76 8.34
CA ALA A 489 -7.91 -4.43 7.13
C ALA A 489 -9.35 -4.94 7.30
N GLY A 490 -10.22 -4.62 6.34
CA GLY A 490 -11.64 -5.01 6.33
C GLY A 490 -11.93 -6.34 5.63
N TYR A 491 -10.93 -7.22 5.54
CA TYR A 491 -11.00 -8.51 4.85
C TYR A 491 -10.23 -9.58 5.64
N TYR A 492 -10.48 -10.85 5.31
CA TYR A 492 -9.92 -12.04 5.98
C TYR A 492 -10.08 -12.06 7.51
N GLY A 493 -11.02 -11.28 8.06
CA GLY A 493 -11.34 -11.29 9.50
C GLY A 493 -10.37 -10.50 10.38
N ALA A 494 -9.48 -9.69 9.80
CA ALA A 494 -8.51 -8.87 10.53
C ALA A 494 -9.12 -7.71 11.34
N ASP A 495 -10.37 -7.33 11.06
CA ASP A 495 -11.17 -6.39 11.85
C ASP A 495 -11.94 -7.04 13.01
N SER A 496 -11.92 -8.37 13.10
CA SER A 496 -12.61 -9.14 14.13
C SER A 496 -11.68 -9.54 15.27
N THR A 497 -12.12 -9.37 16.52
CA THR A 497 -11.42 -9.88 17.72
C THR A 497 -11.66 -11.37 17.98
N LYS A 498 -12.32 -12.08 17.05
CA LYS A 498 -12.68 -13.49 17.17
C LYS A 498 -12.09 -14.32 16.03
N GLY A 499 -11.85 -15.60 16.31
CA GLY A 499 -11.33 -16.58 15.35
C GLY A 499 -9.83 -16.41 15.09
N TRP A 500 -9.22 -17.45 14.55
CA TRP A 500 -7.81 -17.46 14.15
C TRP A 500 -7.65 -16.90 12.75
N GLU A 501 -6.65 -16.06 12.54
CA GLU A 501 -6.29 -15.52 11.22
C GLU A 501 -5.81 -16.64 10.30
N LEU A 502 -5.01 -17.58 10.81
CA LEU A 502 -4.58 -18.74 10.03
C LEU A 502 -5.75 -19.56 9.46
N ASP A 503 -6.88 -19.66 10.17
CA ASP A 503 -8.07 -20.36 9.68
C ASP A 503 -8.70 -19.62 8.49
N GLU A 504 -8.79 -18.30 8.54
CA GLU A 504 -9.28 -17.48 7.44
C GLU A 504 -8.36 -17.58 6.21
N LEU A 505 -7.03 -17.54 6.43
CA LEU A 505 -6.02 -17.60 5.38
C LEU A 505 -5.80 -19.01 4.79
N SER A 506 -6.14 -20.08 5.51
CA SER A 506 -5.94 -21.46 5.05
C SER A 506 -7.22 -22.15 4.61
N LEU A 507 -8.34 -21.88 5.27
CA LEU A 507 -9.60 -22.60 5.09
C LEU A 507 -10.69 -21.73 4.46
N GLY A 508 -10.57 -20.41 4.57
CA GLY A 508 -11.51 -19.43 4.03
C GLY A 508 -11.76 -19.63 2.53
N THR A 509 -12.96 -19.28 2.07
CA THR A 509 -13.30 -19.36 0.64
C THR A 509 -12.81 -18.14 -0.14
N LEU A 510 -12.79 -16.96 0.51
CA LEU A 510 -12.35 -15.71 -0.10
C LEU A 510 -10.87 -15.77 -0.52
N ILE A 511 -10.00 -16.26 0.36
CA ILE A 511 -8.55 -16.32 0.10
C ILE A 511 -8.19 -17.26 -1.06
N ARG A 512 -9.06 -18.20 -1.45
CA ARG A 512 -8.74 -19.19 -2.50
C ARG A 512 -8.57 -18.58 -3.90
N SER A 513 -9.05 -17.35 -4.12
CA SER A 513 -8.79 -16.61 -5.36
C SER A 513 -7.43 -15.91 -5.39
N ASP A 514 -6.73 -15.83 -4.25
CA ASP A 514 -5.44 -15.16 -4.17
C ASP A 514 -4.31 -16.05 -4.72
N LEU A 515 -3.30 -15.40 -5.28
CA LEU A 515 -2.13 -16.07 -5.86
C LEU A 515 -1.15 -16.59 -4.80
N THR A 516 -1.14 -15.97 -3.62
CA THR A 516 -0.23 -16.28 -2.51
C THR A 516 -1.01 -16.81 -1.32
N LEU A 517 -0.66 -18.00 -0.86
CA LEU A 517 -1.37 -18.74 0.17
C LEU A 517 -0.38 -19.28 1.22
N PRO A 518 -0.82 -19.52 2.47
CA PRO A 518 0.02 -20.20 3.44
C PRO A 518 0.39 -21.62 2.98
N PRO A 519 1.61 -22.10 3.26
CA PRO A 519 1.94 -23.50 3.12
C PRO A 519 1.00 -24.39 3.95
N PHE A 520 0.63 -25.55 3.38
CA PHE A 520 -0.34 -26.47 4.01
C PHE A 520 0.04 -26.89 5.44
N TRP A 521 1.35 -26.92 5.72
CA TRP A 521 1.89 -27.44 6.96
C TRP A 521 1.63 -26.53 8.16
N TRP A 522 1.32 -25.24 7.98
CA TRP A 522 0.97 -24.36 9.11
C TRP A 522 -0.27 -24.86 9.84
N GLU A 523 -1.34 -25.14 9.10
CA GLU A 523 -2.60 -25.65 9.65
C GLU A 523 -2.40 -27.00 10.35
N LYS A 524 -1.62 -27.88 9.71
CA LYS A 524 -1.31 -29.20 10.26
C LYS A 524 -0.46 -29.12 11.54
N LEU A 525 0.50 -28.21 11.59
CA LEU A 525 1.39 -27.99 12.74
C LEU A 525 0.60 -27.47 13.95
N VAL A 526 -0.17 -26.40 13.79
CA VAL A 526 -0.84 -25.75 14.94
C VAL A 526 -1.99 -26.57 15.53
N ARG A 527 -2.51 -27.53 14.74
CA ARG A 527 -3.55 -28.48 15.18
C ARG A 527 -2.98 -29.76 15.79
N GLU A 528 -1.67 -29.97 15.69
CA GLU A 528 -1.02 -31.08 16.38
C GLU A 528 -1.09 -30.88 17.90
N PRO A 529 -1.60 -31.85 18.68
CA PRO A 529 -1.85 -31.67 20.10
C PRO A 529 -0.66 -31.19 20.95
N GLN A 530 0.56 -31.69 20.71
CA GLN A 530 1.73 -31.27 21.49
C GLN A 530 2.13 -29.83 21.14
N PHE A 531 2.15 -29.48 19.85
CA PHE A 531 2.43 -28.12 19.40
C PHE A 531 1.37 -27.13 19.90
N ALA A 532 0.08 -27.47 19.80
CA ALA A 532 -1.01 -26.67 20.32
C ALA A 532 -0.89 -26.44 21.85
N ASN A 533 -0.46 -27.47 22.59
CA ASN A 533 -0.18 -27.33 24.02
C ASN A 533 1.01 -26.39 24.29
N ARG A 534 2.06 -26.41 23.45
CA ARG A 534 3.17 -25.43 23.55
C ARG A 534 2.69 -24.01 23.29
N ILE A 535 1.85 -23.79 22.27
CA ILE A 535 1.22 -22.49 22.01
C ILE A 535 0.45 -22.02 23.25
N MET A 536 -0.40 -22.88 23.83
CA MET A 536 -1.18 -22.54 25.03
C MET A 536 -0.28 -22.16 26.20
N GLN A 537 0.76 -22.96 26.50
CA GLN A 537 1.68 -22.70 27.61
C GLN A 537 2.46 -21.40 27.39
N ARG A 538 2.95 -21.18 26.16
CA ARG A 538 3.68 -19.96 25.79
C ARG A 538 2.77 -18.73 25.88
N TRP A 539 1.55 -18.81 25.38
CA TRP A 539 0.53 -17.76 25.51
C TRP A 539 0.24 -17.40 26.97
N GLN A 540 0.00 -18.41 27.83
CA GLN A 540 -0.25 -18.18 29.26
C GLN A 540 0.93 -17.48 29.94
N SER A 541 2.17 -17.90 29.63
CA SER A 541 3.38 -17.26 30.13
C SER A 541 3.47 -15.80 29.67
N LEU A 542 3.30 -15.54 28.37
CA LEU A 542 3.38 -14.19 27.81
C LEU A 542 2.28 -13.27 28.35
N ARG A 543 1.05 -13.78 28.54
CA ARG A 543 -0.08 -13.03 29.12
C ARG A 543 0.09 -12.68 30.60
N SER A 544 1.04 -13.31 31.29
CA SER A 544 1.43 -12.95 32.66
C SER A 544 2.50 -11.86 32.73
N GLY A 545 3.05 -11.44 31.59
CA GLY A 545 4.12 -10.45 31.48
C GLY A 545 4.03 -9.66 30.18
N ILE A 546 4.94 -9.89 29.23
CA ILE A 546 5.13 -9.08 28.00
C ILE A 546 3.84 -8.79 27.22
N LEU A 547 2.92 -9.77 27.14
CA LEU A 547 1.65 -9.62 26.44
C LEU A 547 0.47 -9.40 27.39
N ALA A 548 0.69 -9.10 28.68
CA ALA A 548 -0.37 -8.72 29.58
C ALA A 548 -1.08 -7.46 29.06
N LYS A 549 -2.39 -7.35 29.34
CA LYS A 549 -3.21 -6.27 28.79
C LYS A 549 -2.62 -4.88 29.09
N ASN A 550 -2.33 -4.61 30.37
CA ASN A 550 -1.81 -3.31 30.78
C ASN A 550 -0.42 -3.04 30.18
N GLU A 551 0.44 -4.05 30.04
CA GLU A 551 1.77 -3.85 29.44
C GLU A 551 1.68 -3.46 27.95
N ILE A 552 0.71 -4.03 27.21
CA ILE A 552 0.46 -3.64 25.82
C ILE A 552 -0.16 -2.23 25.76
N GLU A 553 -1.13 -1.92 26.64
CA GLU A 553 -1.75 -0.59 26.71
C GLU A 553 -0.72 0.50 27.07
N ASP A 554 0.14 0.25 28.06
CA ASP A 554 1.23 1.16 28.47
C ASP A 554 2.22 1.39 27.31
N LEU A 555 2.48 0.35 26.50
CA LEU A 555 3.35 0.48 25.33
C LEU A 555 2.68 1.29 24.20
N ILE A 556 1.38 1.10 23.98
CA ILE A 556 0.58 1.90 23.04
C ILE A 556 0.57 3.37 23.47
N ASP A 557 0.31 3.65 24.74
CA ASP A 557 0.29 5.00 25.30
C ASP A 557 1.67 5.65 25.16
N SER A 558 2.75 4.93 25.44
CA SER A 558 4.11 5.42 25.24
C SER A 558 4.40 5.80 23.78
N PHE A 559 3.92 5.04 22.80
CA PHE A 559 4.09 5.41 21.39
C PHE A 559 3.21 6.60 21.02
N ALA A 560 1.94 6.61 21.43
CA ALA A 560 1.00 7.70 21.19
C ALA A 560 1.51 9.03 21.74
N ASP A 561 2.05 9.03 22.95
CA ASP A 561 2.64 10.20 23.61
C ASP A 561 3.88 10.70 22.86
N SER A 562 4.73 9.78 22.39
CA SER A 562 5.96 10.15 21.68
C SER A 562 5.69 10.93 20.39
N VAL A 563 4.61 10.61 19.67
CA VAL A 563 4.24 11.26 18.41
C VAL A 563 3.14 12.30 18.57
N MET A 564 2.72 12.63 19.79
CA MET A 564 1.51 13.44 20.03
C MET A 564 1.54 14.82 19.37
N GLU A 565 2.68 15.53 19.42
CA GLU A 565 2.84 16.82 18.75
C GLU A 565 3.06 16.64 17.23
N ALA A 566 3.94 15.70 16.86
CA ALA A 566 4.35 15.47 15.48
C ALA A 566 3.22 14.94 14.59
N LYS A 567 2.28 14.14 15.14
CA LYS A 567 1.13 13.64 14.40
C LYS A 567 0.21 14.75 13.91
N GLU A 568 0.06 15.85 14.66
CA GLU A 568 -0.75 16.99 14.22
C GLU A 568 -0.16 17.64 12.97
N ARG A 569 1.16 17.81 12.92
CA ARG A 569 1.86 18.30 11.72
C ARG A 569 1.78 17.28 10.58
N ASN A 570 2.01 16.00 10.87
CA ASN A 570 1.91 14.94 9.88
C ASN A 570 0.55 14.96 9.18
N PHE A 571 -0.55 14.97 9.94
CA PHE A 571 -1.90 14.91 9.37
C PHE A 571 -2.40 16.23 8.76
N LYS A 572 -1.70 17.36 8.98
CA LYS A 572 -1.88 18.58 8.18
C LYS A 572 -1.34 18.43 6.76
N VAL A 573 -0.25 17.68 6.59
CA VAL A 573 0.37 17.44 5.28
C VAL A 573 -0.19 16.20 4.61
N PHE A 574 -0.26 15.07 5.30
CA PHE A 574 -0.67 13.79 4.73
C PHE A 574 -1.92 13.27 5.43
N SER A 575 -3.03 13.11 4.70
CA SER A 575 -4.19 12.43 5.28
C SER A 575 -3.96 10.95 5.51
N GLY A 576 -4.60 10.41 6.54
CA GLY A 576 -4.43 9.01 6.93
C GLY A 576 -5.55 8.09 6.42
N PRO A 577 -5.33 6.76 6.45
CA PRO A 577 -6.29 5.71 6.11
C PRO A 577 -7.70 5.86 6.70
N GLY A 578 -8.75 5.96 5.89
CA GLY A 578 -10.12 6.13 6.36
C GLY A 578 -10.55 7.60 6.53
N ASP A 579 -9.69 8.56 6.17
CA ASP A 579 -10.17 9.89 5.78
C ASP A 579 -10.85 9.75 4.42
N ALA A 580 -11.90 10.54 4.16
CA ALA A 580 -12.63 10.47 2.89
C ALA A 580 -11.63 10.50 1.72
N GLY A 581 -11.69 9.55 0.80
CA GLY A 581 -10.85 9.51 -0.41
C GLY A 581 -9.39 9.06 -0.27
N THR A 582 -8.97 8.46 0.87
CA THR A 582 -7.63 7.84 0.97
C THR A 582 -7.58 6.40 0.45
N GLY A 583 -8.72 5.80 0.12
CA GLY A 583 -8.77 4.46 -0.50
C GLY A 583 -8.36 3.30 0.42
N PHE A 584 -8.20 3.58 1.71
CA PHE A 584 -8.04 2.59 2.75
C PHE A 584 -9.33 2.50 3.55
N TRP A 585 -9.60 1.32 4.11
CA TRP A 585 -10.79 1.01 4.90
C TRP A 585 -11.06 2.13 5.91
N VAL A 586 -12.33 2.48 6.06
CA VAL A 586 -12.77 3.25 7.24
C VAL A 586 -12.44 2.34 8.43
N THR A 587 -11.44 2.71 9.24
CA THR A 587 -11.24 2.06 10.54
C THR A 587 -12.60 2.06 11.25
N PRO A 588 -13.14 0.89 11.62
CA PRO A 588 -14.38 0.83 12.38
C PRO A 588 -14.29 1.77 13.58
N LYS A 589 -15.37 2.50 13.85
CA LYS A 589 -15.46 3.41 15.00
C LYS A 589 -15.20 2.70 16.32
#